data_AF-A0A1J5H746-F1
#
_entry.id   AF-A0A1J5H746-F1
#
_cell.length_a   1.000
_cell.length_b   1.000
_cell.length_c   1.000
_cell.angle_alpha   90.00
_cell.angle_beta   90.00
_cell.angle_gamma   90.00
#
_symmetry.space_group_name_H-M   'P 1'
#
loop_
_entity.id
_entity.type
_entity.pdbx_description
1 polymer ?
#
loop_
_entity_poly.entity_id
_entity_poly.type
_entity_poly.pdbx_seq_one_letter_code
_entity_poly.pdbx_strand_id
1 'polypeptide(L)'
;MISTRTIILLTSFSTLAGLHIIAIKLSLYWHFWWLDIPMHFFGGVIIAIGLYVLSDLNLPVPVKLYRLVPFMASVFLVTILWECFELWAGIPIERDFIVDTITDFVMGLTGGLLGYIGGKRLADV
;
A
#
# COMPACT_ATOMS: atom_id res chain seq x y z
N MET A 1 22.70 -5.39 -10.70
CA MET A 1 22.67 -4.05 -10.06
C MET A 1 21.25 -3.85 -9.54
N ILE A 2 21.06 -3.36 -8.31
CA ILE A 2 19.72 -3.14 -7.76
C ILE A 2 19.07 -1.97 -8.51
N SER A 3 17.83 -2.11 -8.96
CA SER A 3 17.14 -1.05 -9.69
C SER A 3 16.76 0.11 -8.73
N THR A 4 16.66 1.32 -9.26
CA THR A 4 16.18 2.49 -8.50
C THR A 4 14.80 2.23 -7.90
N ARG A 5 13.92 1.51 -8.61
CA ARG A 5 12.59 1.13 -8.14
C ARG A 5 12.66 0.23 -6.90
N THR A 6 13.56 -0.75 -6.90
CA THR A 6 13.79 -1.62 -5.74
C THR A 6 14.31 -0.81 -4.54
N ILE A 7 15.21 0.15 -4.75
CA ILE A 7 15.71 1.01 -3.66
C ILE A 7 14.56 1.85 -3.07
N ILE A 8 13.74 2.47 -3.92
CA ILE A 8 12.58 3.26 -3.49
C ILE A 8 11.59 2.37 -2.72
N LEU A 9 11.29 1.17 -3.24
CA LEU A 9 10.41 0.21 -2.59
C LEU A 9 10.90 -0.13 -1.18
N LEU A 10 12.15 -0.60 -1.06
CA LEU A 10 12.70 -1.07 0.20
C LEU A 10 12.78 0.05 1.24
N THR A 11 13.18 1.25 0.82
CA THR A 11 13.26 2.42 1.71
C THR A 11 11.87 2.84 2.20
N SER A 12 10.90 2.93 1.28
CA SER A 12 9.53 3.34 1.62
C SER A 12 8.83 2.31 2.50
N PHE A 13 8.97 1.03 2.16
CA PHE A 13 8.42 -0.08 2.95
C PHE A 13 9.02 -0.12 4.35
N SER A 14 10.34 0.01 4.48
CA SER A 14 11.01 0.02 5.79
C SER A 14 10.55 1.20 6.65
N THR A 15 10.33 2.36 6.02
CA THR A 15 9.83 3.54 6.70
C THR A 15 8.39 3.32 7.20
N LEU A 16 7.50 2.84 6.34
CA LEU A 16 6.12 2.54 6.71
C LEU A 16 6.04 1.48 7.82
N ALA A 17 6.80 0.39 7.70
CA ALA A 17 6.86 -0.66 8.71
C ALA A 17 7.38 -0.14 10.05
N GLY A 18 8.42 0.69 10.04
CA GLY A 18 8.94 1.34 11.24
C GLY A 18 7.90 2.24 11.92
N LEU A 19 7.21 3.08 11.14
CA LEU A 19 6.14 3.94 11.64
C LEU A 19 4.97 3.13 12.22
N HIS A 20 4.55 2.06 11.54
CA HIS A 20 3.48 1.17 12.01
C HIS A 20 3.84 0.51 13.35
N ILE A 21 5.05 -0.04 13.48
CA ILE A 21 5.52 -0.66 14.73
C ILE A 21 5.54 0.37 15.87
N ILE A 22 6.03 1.58 15.60
CA ILE A 22 6.03 2.66 16.60
C ILE A 22 4.60 3.04 16.98
N ALA A 23 3.70 3.17 16.00
CA ALA A 23 2.31 3.51 16.21
C ALA A 23 1.57 2.48 17.06
N ILE A 24 1.78 1.18 16.81
CA ILE A 24 1.22 0.10 17.65
C ILE A 24 1.80 0.16 19.06
N LYS A 25 3.14 0.24 19.21
CA LYS A 25 3.81 0.21 20.52
C LYS A 25 3.44 1.37 21.44
N LEU A 26 3.19 2.55 20.85
CA LEU A 26 2.81 3.75 21.58
C LEU A 26 1.29 3.99 21.54
N SER A 27 0.52 3.03 21.03
CA SER A 27 -0.93 3.12 20.86
C SER A 27 -1.39 4.37 20.09
N LEU A 28 -0.60 4.86 19.14
CA LEU A 28 -0.87 6.11 18.42
C LEU A 28 -2.14 6.05 17.58
N TYR A 29 -2.48 4.90 17.00
CA TYR A 29 -3.72 4.72 16.24
C TYR A 29 -4.96 5.06 17.07
N TRP A 30 -4.97 4.67 18.35
CA TRP A 30 -6.07 4.94 19.27
C TRP A 30 -6.09 6.37 19.85
N HIS A 31 -5.01 7.14 19.69
CA HIS A 31 -4.95 8.53 20.13
C HIS A 31 -5.15 9.51 18.97
N PHE A 32 -4.72 9.14 17.77
CA PHE A 32 -4.75 9.95 16.58
C PHE A 32 -5.45 9.18 15.46
N TRP A 33 -6.78 9.25 15.43
CA TRP A 33 -7.62 8.59 14.41
C TRP A 33 -7.15 8.84 12.97
N TRP A 34 -6.66 10.04 12.69
CA TRP A 34 -6.20 10.41 11.35
C TRP A 34 -4.89 9.75 10.95
N LEU A 35 -4.16 9.11 11.87
CA LEU A 35 -2.84 8.53 11.60
C LEU A 35 -2.94 7.34 10.62
N ASP A 36 -4.07 6.64 10.59
CA ASP A 36 -4.22 5.48 9.72
C ASP A 36 -4.40 5.84 8.24
N ILE A 37 -5.14 6.92 8.00
CA ILE A 37 -5.37 7.51 6.68
C ILE A 37 -4.08 7.67 5.82
N PRO A 38 -3.01 8.36 6.30
CA PRO A 38 -1.77 8.46 5.54
C PRO A 38 -1.03 7.12 5.46
N MET A 39 -1.17 6.21 6.43
CA MET A 39 -0.54 4.88 6.38
C MET A 39 -1.11 4.06 5.23
N HIS A 40 -2.44 4.05 5.06
CA HIS A 40 -3.11 3.40 3.93
C HIS A 40 -2.74 4.03 2.59
N PHE A 41 -2.66 5.36 2.52
CA PHE A 41 -2.19 6.06 1.33
C PHE A 41 -0.77 5.64 0.94
N PHE A 42 0.18 5.66 1.88
CA PHE A 42 1.56 5.24 1.61
C PHE A 42 1.65 3.75 1.30
N GLY A 43 0.84 2.91 1.95
CA GLY A 43 0.69 1.50 1.63
C GLY A 43 0.31 1.29 0.17
N GLY A 44 -0.69 2.02 -0.32
CA GLY A 44 -1.09 2.02 -1.72
C GLY A 44 0.05 2.35 -2.69
N VAL A 45 0.82 3.42 -2.40
CA VAL A 45 2.00 3.81 -3.21
C VAL A 45 3.03 2.68 -3.23
N ILE A 46 3.33 2.09 -2.07
CA ILE A 46 4.31 1.01 -1.91
C ILE A 46 3.90 -0.24 -2.70
N ILE A 47 2.63 -0.64 -2.61
CA ILE A 47 2.10 -1.79 -3.37
C ILE A 47 2.27 -1.55 -4.87
N ALA A 48 1.91 -0.35 -5.36
CA ALA A 48 2.05 0.00 -6.77
C ALA A 48 3.52 -0.05 -7.24
N ILE A 49 4.45 0.52 -6.47
CA ILE A 49 5.89 0.43 -6.80
C ILE A 49 6.36 -1.04 -6.77
N GLY A 50 5.89 -1.82 -5.81
CA GLY A 50 6.18 -3.26 -5.69
C GLY A 50 5.79 -4.04 -6.94
N LEU A 51 4.62 -3.76 -7.53
CA LEU A 51 4.17 -4.39 -8.78
C LEU A 51 5.11 -4.09 -9.96
N TYR A 52 5.69 -2.88 -10.01
CA TYR A 52 6.72 -2.54 -11.01
C TYR A 52 8.08 -3.20 -10.71
N VAL A 53 8.42 -3.45 -9.45
CA VAL A 53 9.66 -4.18 -9.11
C VAL A 53 9.58 -5.64 -9.54
N LEU A 54 8.40 -6.24 -9.69
CA LEU A 54 8.29 -7.62 -10.19
C LEU A 54 8.92 -7.81 -11.58
N SER A 55 8.89 -6.78 -12.45
CA SER A 55 9.57 -6.86 -13.75
C SER A 55 11.08 -6.74 -13.62
N ASP A 56 11.61 -6.03 -12.63
CA ASP A 56 13.05 -5.97 -12.33
C ASP A 56 13.61 -7.34 -11.90
N LEU A 57 12.76 -8.17 -11.28
CA LEU A 57 13.12 -9.50 -10.80
C LEU A 57 13.01 -10.59 -11.88
N ASN A 58 12.71 -10.22 -13.13
CA ASN A 58 12.45 -11.15 -14.24
C ASN A 58 11.35 -12.18 -13.93
N LEU A 59 10.38 -11.82 -13.08
CA LEU A 59 9.25 -12.68 -12.80
C LEU A 59 8.29 -12.69 -14.02
N PRO A 60 7.70 -13.84 -14.37
CA PRO A 60 6.79 -13.94 -15.52
C PRO A 60 5.45 -13.29 -15.20
N VAL A 61 5.39 -11.96 -15.26
CA VAL A 61 4.18 -11.17 -15.04
C VAL A 61 3.50 -10.88 -16.37
N PRO A 62 2.19 -11.17 -16.53
CA PRO A 62 1.49 -10.85 -17.76
C PRO A 62 1.52 -9.34 -18.03
N VAL A 63 1.89 -8.93 -19.24
CA VAL A 63 1.94 -7.51 -19.65
C VAL A 63 0.61 -6.79 -19.40
N LYS A 64 -0.51 -7.53 -19.48
CA LYS A 64 -1.85 -7.03 -19.17
C LYS A 64 -1.96 -6.48 -17.75
N LEU A 65 -1.20 -6.98 -16.78
CA LEU A 65 -1.21 -6.52 -15.39
C LEU A 65 -0.81 -5.04 -15.26
N TYR A 66 0.06 -4.54 -16.14
CA TYR A 66 0.52 -3.15 -16.13
C TYR A 66 -0.49 -2.15 -16.73
N ARG A 67 -1.66 -2.64 -17.17
CA ARG A 67 -2.79 -1.77 -17.53
C ARG A 67 -3.49 -1.27 -16.27
N LEU A 68 -4.01 -0.05 -16.31
CA LEU A 68 -4.59 0.62 -15.13
C LEU A 68 -5.59 -0.26 -14.36
N VAL A 69 -6.58 -0.85 -15.04
CA VAL A 69 -7.64 -1.62 -14.36
C VAL A 69 -7.11 -2.84 -13.59
N PRO A 70 -6.40 -3.81 -14.20
CA PRO A 70 -5.86 -4.95 -13.46
C PRO A 70 -4.80 -4.55 -12.43
N PHE A 71 -4.04 -3.47 -12.69
CA PHE A 71 -3.09 -2.93 -11.73
C PHE A 71 -3.78 -2.42 -10.46
N MET A 72 -4.81 -1.58 -10.62
CA MET A 72 -5.60 -1.06 -9.50
C MET A 72 -6.39 -2.16 -8.79
N ALA A 73 -6.82 -3.19 -9.52
CA ALA A 73 -7.44 -4.37 -8.90
C ALA A 73 -6.46 -5.12 -7.98
N SER A 74 -5.18 -5.20 -8.34
CA SER A 74 -4.15 -5.77 -7.47
C SER A 74 -3.89 -4.92 -6.23
N VAL A 75 -3.85 -3.59 -6.36
CA VAL A 75 -3.77 -2.69 -5.20
C VAL A 75 -4.98 -2.90 -4.29
N PHE A 76 -6.19 -2.89 -4.85
CA PHE A 76 -7.42 -3.05 -4.09
C PHE A 76 -7.49 -4.38 -3.35
N LEU A 77 -7.05 -5.46 -3.99
CA LEU A 77 -6.97 -6.77 -3.36
C LEU A 77 -6.09 -6.74 -2.11
N VAL A 78 -4.93 -6.08 -2.17
CA VAL A 78 -4.05 -5.96 -1.00
C VAL A 78 -4.69 -5.10 0.09
N THR A 79 -5.40 -4.02 -0.27
CA THR A 79 -6.13 -3.22 0.72
C THR A 79 -7.21 -4.04 1.43
N ILE A 80 -7.99 -4.86 0.71
CA ILE A 80 -8.97 -5.77 1.33
C ILE A 80 -8.27 -6.78 2.25
N LEU A 81 -7.13 -7.34 1.81
CA LEU A 81 -6.37 -8.29 2.61
C LEU A 81 -5.85 -7.66 3.90
N TRP A 82 -5.54 -6.36 3.90
CA TRP A 82 -5.13 -5.62 5.08
C TRP A 82 -6.27 -5.49 6.10
N GLU A 83 -7.46 -5.04 5.69
CA GLU A 83 -8.64 -4.99 6.58
C GLU A 83 -8.96 -6.36 7.18
N CYS A 84 -8.87 -7.42 6.37
CA CYS A 84 -9.09 -8.79 6.82
C CYS A 84 -8.00 -9.22 7.82
N PHE A 85 -6.75 -8.78 7.63
CA PHE A 85 -5.65 -9.03 8.53
C PHE A 85 -5.86 -8.35 9.89
N GLU A 86 -6.39 -7.13 9.92
CA GLU A 86 -6.67 -6.41 11.16
C GLU A 86 -7.75 -7.09 12.00
N LEU A 87 -8.84 -7.52 11.34
CA LEU A 87 -9.89 -8.32 11.98
C LEU A 87 -9.31 -9.63 12.54
N TRP A 88 -8.45 -10.30 11.78
CA TRP A 88 -7.77 -11.52 12.23
C TRP A 88 -6.79 -11.27 13.39
N ALA A 89 -6.10 -10.14 13.39
CA ALA A 89 -5.18 -9.72 14.44
C ALA A 89 -5.91 -9.27 15.73
N GLY A 90 -7.24 -9.22 15.69
CA GLY A 90 -8.07 -8.88 16.84
C GLY A 90 -8.18 -7.38 17.10
N ILE A 91 -7.94 -6.54 16.08
CA ILE A 91 -8.24 -5.11 16.17
C ILE A 91 -9.76 -4.96 16.39
N PRO A 92 -10.20 -4.26 17.46
CA PRO A 92 -11.62 -4.14 17.78
C PRO A 92 -12.40 -3.42 16.67
N ILE A 93 -13.60 -3.93 16.36
CA ILE A 93 -14.54 -3.24 15.46
C ILE A 93 -15.12 -2.04 16.21
N GLU A 94 -14.75 -0.84 15.78
CA GLU A 94 -15.30 0.41 16.31
C GLU A 94 -16.64 0.79 15.67
N ARG A 95 -17.34 1.79 16.20
CA ARG A 95 -18.68 2.18 15.72
C ARG A 95 -18.68 2.70 14.29
N ASP A 96 -17.57 3.27 13.88
CA ASP A 96 -17.30 3.88 12.58
C ASP A 96 -16.54 2.96 11.63
N PHE A 97 -16.40 1.67 11.95
CA PHE A 97 -15.72 0.65 11.11
C PHE A 97 -16.05 0.73 9.62
N ILE A 98 -17.32 0.94 9.25
CA ILE A 98 -17.71 1.06 7.84
C ILE A 98 -17.08 2.30 7.18
N VAL A 99 -17.07 3.43 7.88
CA VAL A 99 -16.50 4.69 7.38
C VAL A 99 -14.98 4.60 7.32
N ASP A 100 -14.37 3.95 8.31
CA ASP A 100 -12.94 3.67 8.41
C ASP A 100 -12.46 2.83 7.21
N THR A 101 -12.99 1.61 7.07
CA THR A 101 -12.68 0.71 5.94
C THR A 101 -12.90 1.36 4.57
N ILE A 102 -13.97 2.17 4.40
CA ILE A 102 -14.18 2.91 3.14
C ILE A 102 -13.09 3.95 2.93
N THR A 103 -12.71 4.67 3.98
CA THR A 103 -11.61 5.65 3.94
C THR A 103 -10.31 4.95 3.57
N ASP A 104 -10.01 3.81 4.15
CA ASP A 104 -8.81 3.00 3.89
C ASP A 104 -8.76 2.49 2.45
N PHE A 105 -9.91 2.06 1.91
CA PHE A 105 -10.04 1.73 0.50
C PHE A 105 -9.75 2.93 -0.40
N VAL A 106 -10.35 4.09 -0.11
CA VAL A 106 -10.16 5.31 -0.90
C VAL A 106 -8.69 5.75 -0.83
N MET A 107 -8.08 5.75 0.35
CA MET A 107 -6.70 6.17 0.54
C MET A 107 -5.72 5.20 -0.09
N GLY A 108 -5.91 3.89 0.10
CA GLY A 108 -5.11 2.85 -0.53
C GLY A 108 -5.15 2.92 -2.06
N LEU A 109 -6.34 3.10 -2.64
CA LEU A 109 -6.51 3.26 -4.09
C LEU A 109 -5.91 4.58 -4.60
N THR A 110 -6.07 5.69 -3.88
CA THR A 110 -5.51 6.99 -4.28
C THR A 110 -3.98 6.96 -4.25
N GLY A 111 -3.39 6.36 -3.21
CA GLY A 111 -1.96 6.09 -3.14
C GLY A 111 -1.48 5.16 -4.25
N GLY A 112 -2.23 4.09 -4.51
CA GLY A 112 -1.96 3.17 -5.61
C GLY A 112 -1.96 3.85 -6.98
N LEU A 113 -2.88 4.77 -7.23
CA LEU A 113 -2.94 5.55 -8.46
C LEU A 113 -1.71 6.46 -8.61
N LEU A 114 -1.30 7.14 -7.53
CA LEU A 114 -0.09 7.95 -7.55
C LEU A 114 1.15 7.09 -7.81
N GLY A 115 1.26 5.94 -7.14
CA GLY A 115 2.34 4.98 -7.35
C GLY A 115 2.33 4.38 -8.75
N TYR A 116 1.16 4.17 -9.36
CA TYR A 116 1.03 3.75 -10.76
C TYR A 116 1.62 4.80 -11.71
N ILE A 117 1.22 6.07 -11.55
CA ILE A 117 1.71 7.17 -12.39
C ILE A 117 3.23 7.35 -12.22
N GLY A 118 3.72 7.33 -10.98
CA GLY A 118 5.14 7.44 -10.67
C GLY A 118 5.96 6.25 -11.18
N GLY A 119 5.48 5.03 -10.93
CA GLY A 119 6.12 3.79 -11.34
C GLY A 119 6.21 3.65 -12.87
N LYS A 120 5.19 4.09 -13.61
CA LYS A 120 5.22 4.16 -15.07
C LYS A 120 6.33 5.10 -15.56
N ARG A 121 6.45 6.29 -14.99
CA ARG A 121 7.53 7.25 -15.35
C ARG A 121 8.92 6.71 -15.04
N LEU A 122 9.08 5.97 -13.94
CA LEU A 122 10.34 5.31 -13.57
C LEU A 122 10.64 4.06 -14.42
N ALA A 123 9.65 3.54 -15.15
CA ALA A 123 9.79 2.39 -16.04
C ALA A 123 10.03 2.77 -17.50
N ASP A 124 9.57 3.96 -17.91
CA ASP A 124 9.73 4.53 -19.26
C ASP A 124 11.07 5.30 -19.43
N VAL A 125 11.94 5.29 -18.41
CA VAL A 125 13.35 5.75 -18.44
C VAL A 125 14.26 4.53 -18.39
#